data_AF-A0A524KNA0-F1
#
_entry.id   AF-A0A524KNA0-F1
#
_cell.length_a   1.000
_cell.length_b   1.000
_cell.length_c   1.000
_cell.angle_alpha   90.00
_cell.angle_beta   90.00
_cell.angle_gamma   90.00
#
_symmetry.space_group_name_H-M   'P 1'
#
loop_
_entity.id
_entity.type
_entity.pdbx_description
1 polymer ?
#
loop_
_entity_poly.entity_id
_entity_poly.type
_entity_poly.pdbx_seq_one_letter_code
_entity_poly.pdbx_strand_id
1 'polypeptide(L)'
;MINQHLSIEQLLDLEGPGLEPGDAGARAHLDACQRCRLEAERLAQRSARLRALPSLRPARDNWSRVRVRIEADRRRAVSRRGLLVGLAAAAILILAVWLRPGTPLATASTEVARVMDRSHQLEQFLQAYDADSRVTDGQTARVAVDLEDRIAAVDQQLEAAQLLEERQREAAMLQLWRQRVGLLDALVDVHLTQASAVGF
;
A
#
# COMPACT_ATOMS: atom_id res chain seq x y z
N MET A 1 0.87 45.60 -0.17
CA MET A 1 0.69 44.57 -1.21
C MET A 1 0.92 43.22 -0.58
N ILE A 2 -0.07 42.33 -0.59
CA ILE A 2 0.08 40.97 -0.05
C ILE A 2 0.74 40.14 -1.16
N ASN A 3 2.00 39.74 -0.98
CA ASN A 3 2.82 39.10 -2.03
C ASN A 3 2.68 37.57 -2.10
N GLN A 4 1.94 36.94 -1.19
CA GLN A 4 1.75 35.48 -1.16
C GLN A 4 0.25 35.17 -1.16
N HIS A 5 -0.20 34.42 -2.16
CA HIS A 5 -1.60 33.98 -2.33
C HIS A 5 -1.77 32.52 -1.90
N LEU A 6 -3.01 32.10 -1.66
CA LEU A 6 -3.33 30.71 -1.36
C LEU A 6 -3.09 29.82 -2.58
N SER A 7 -2.66 28.58 -2.36
CA SER A 7 -2.57 27.58 -3.43
C SER A 7 -3.96 27.04 -3.81
N ILE A 8 -4.05 26.34 -4.95
CA ILE A 8 -5.31 25.75 -5.41
C ILE A 8 -5.80 24.67 -4.43
N GLU A 9 -4.88 23.88 -3.89
CA GLU A 9 -5.15 22.82 -2.91
C GLU A 9 -5.74 23.42 -1.64
N GLN A 10 -5.11 24.49 -1.11
CA GLN A 10 -5.63 25.21 0.05
C GLN A 10 -7.02 25.78 -0.20
N LEU A 11 -7.32 26.28 -1.41
CA LEU A 11 -8.65 26.76 -1.75
C LEU A 11 -9.70 25.63 -1.81
N LEU A 12 -9.30 24.43 -2.25
CA LEU A 12 -10.18 23.25 -2.32
C LEU A 12 -10.48 22.67 -0.93
N ASP A 13 -9.48 22.65 -0.05
CA ASP A 13 -9.64 22.20 1.35
C ASP A 13 -10.68 23.06 2.08
N LEU A 14 -10.70 24.37 1.79
CA LEU A 14 -11.71 25.29 2.31
C LEU A 14 -13.14 25.04 1.79
N GLU A 15 -13.34 24.37 0.65
CA GLU A 15 -14.67 24.03 0.09
C GLU A 15 -15.27 22.77 0.74
N GLY A 16 -14.48 21.95 1.44
CA GLY A 16 -14.88 20.68 2.03
C GLY A 16 -15.79 20.81 3.28
N PRO A 17 -16.57 19.76 3.62
CA PRO A 17 -17.35 19.71 4.84
C PRO A 17 -16.45 19.38 6.04
N GLY A 18 -15.87 20.41 6.65
CA GLY A 18 -15.08 20.31 7.87
C GLY A 18 -14.17 21.51 8.01
N LEU A 19 -14.13 22.14 9.19
CA LEU A 19 -13.09 23.12 9.50
C LEU A 19 -11.98 22.37 10.23
N GLU A 20 -10.85 22.18 9.58
CA GLU A 20 -9.65 21.77 10.29
C GLU A 20 -9.13 22.99 11.07
N PRO A 21 -8.60 22.84 12.29
CA PRO A 21 -8.09 23.95 13.11
C PRO A 21 -7.04 24.83 12.40
N GLY A 22 -6.41 24.32 11.33
CA GLY A 22 -5.44 25.04 10.49
C GLY A 22 -6.03 26.05 9.49
N ASP A 23 -7.34 26.05 9.26
CA ASP A 23 -7.96 26.77 8.14
C ASP A 23 -8.27 28.25 8.43
N ALA A 24 -8.20 28.67 9.70
CA ALA A 24 -8.62 30.02 10.12
C ALA A 24 -7.78 31.13 9.45
N GLY A 25 -6.47 30.94 9.34
CA GLY A 25 -5.58 31.89 8.67
C GLY A 25 -5.81 31.98 7.17
N ALA A 26 -6.09 30.84 6.53
CA ALA A 26 -6.42 30.77 5.11
C ALA A 26 -7.78 31.45 4.83
N ARG A 27 -8.78 31.28 5.70
CA ARG A 27 -10.07 31.99 5.61
C ARG A 27 -9.89 33.51 5.72
N ALA A 28 -9.16 33.97 6.73
CA ALA A 28 -8.89 35.40 6.92
C ALA A 28 -8.17 36.02 5.72
N HIS A 29 -7.23 35.28 5.10
CA HIS A 29 -6.58 35.71 3.88
C HIS A 29 -7.54 35.77 2.69
N LEU A 30 -8.40 34.76 2.52
CA LEU A 30 -9.43 34.74 1.47
C LEU A 30 -10.39 35.94 1.61
N ASP A 31 -10.78 36.28 2.83
CA ASP A 31 -11.65 37.43 3.12
C ASP A 31 -10.96 38.78 2.86
N ALA A 32 -9.63 38.85 2.98
CA ALA A 32 -8.86 40.07 2.75
C ALA A 32 -8.36 40.24 1.30
N CYS A 33 -8.15 39.16 0.55
CA CYS A 33 -7.49 39.18 -0.75
C CYS A 33 -8.47 38.98 -1.93
N GLN A 34 -8.66 40.03 -2.75
CA GLN A 34 -9.55 39.97 -3.91
C GLN A 34 -9.13 38.91 -4.95
N ARG A 35 -7.83 38.72 -5.18
CA ARG A 35 -7.34 37.72 -6.14
C ARG A 35 -7.71 36.29 -5.73
N CYS A 36 -7.48 35.95 -4.46
CA CYS A 36 -7.81 34.63 -3.93
C CYS A 36 -9.32 34.37 -3.98
N ARG A 37 -10.17 35.39 -3.74
CA ARG A 37 -11.63 35.26 -3.90
C ARG A 37 -12.04 34.93 -5.34
N LEU A 38 -11.48 35.64 -6.32
CA LEU A 38 -11.78 35.38 -7.73
C LEU A 38 -11.33 33.97 -8.16
N GLU A 39 -10.19 33.51 -7.67
CA GLU A 39 -9.72 32.15 -7.92
C GLU A 39 -10.64 31.09 -7.26
N ALA A 40 -11.08 31.33 -6.02
CA ALA A 40 -12.03 30.46 -5.32
C ALA A 40 -13.38 30.39 -6.04
N GLU A 41 -13.93 31.53 -6.48
CA GLU A 41 -15.17 31.57 -7.27
C GLU A 41 -15.04 30.79 -8.59
N ARG A 42 -13.90 30.92 -9.27
CA ARG A 42 -13.62 30.17 -10.51
C ARG A 42 -13.56 28.66 -10.24
N LEU A 43 -12.98 28.23 -9.12
CA LEU A 43 -12.94 26.83 -8.71
C LEU A 43 -14.36 26.31 -8.39
N ALA A 44 -15.13 27.06 -7.60
CA ALA A 44 -16.50 26.72 -7.24
C ALA A 44 -17.42 26.60 -8.48
N GLN A 45 -17.25 27.47 -9.48
CA GLN A 45 -17.98 27.35 -10.74
C GLN A 45 -17.62 26.08 -11.51
N ARG A 46 -16.35 25.67 -11.53
CA ARG A 46 -15.92 24.42 -12.17
C ARG A 46 -16.45 23.20 -11.41
N SER A 47 -16.36 23.20 -10.09
CA SER A 47 -16.89 22.12 -9.25
C SER A 47 -18.41 21.99 -9.42
N ALA A 48 -19.14 23.11 -9.47
CA ALA A 48 -20.57 23.13 -9.76
C ALA A 48 -20.90 22.54 -11.15
N ARG A 49 -20.14 22.87 -12.20
CA ARG A 49 -20.33 22.28 -13.54
C ARG A 49 -20.09 20.77 -13.55
N LEU A 50 -19.08 20.29 -12.82
CA LEU A 50 -18.81 18.85 -12.68
C LEU A 50 -19.93 18.14 -11.89
N ARG A 51 -20.41 18.75 -10.80
CA ARG A 51 -21.54 18.21 -10.01
C ARG A 51 -22.87 18.24 -10.79
N ALA A 52 -23.03 19.20 -11.70
CA ALA A 52 -24.19 19.33 -12.57
C ALA A 52 -24.16 18.39 -13.78
N LEU A 53 -23.09 17.60 -13.97
CA LEU A 53 -23.07 16.58 -15.00
C LEU A 53 -24.25 15.61 -14.80
N PRO A 54 -24.88 15.14 -15.89
CA PRO A 54 -25.97 14.19 -15.78
C PRO A 54 -25.50 12.96 -15.02
N SER A 55 -26.28 12.54 -14.03
CA SER A 55 -25.98 11.33 -13.29
C SER A 55 -26.06 10.14 -14.24
N LEU A 56 -24.91 9.58 -14.59
CA LEU A 56 -24.84 8.31 -15.29
C LEU A 56 -25.35 7.25 -14.32
N ARG A 57 -26.58 6.76 -14.57
CA ARG A 57 -27.11 5.66 -13.78
C ARG A 57 -26.30 4.41 -14.12
N PRO A 58 -25.51 3.84 -13.17
CA PRO A 58 -24.88 2.57 -13.43
C PRO A 58 -25.97 1.53 -13.73
N ALA A 59 -25.68 0.60 -14.63
CA ALA A 59 -26.55 -0.55 -14.85
C ALA A 59 -26.88 -1.21 -13.49
N ARG A 60 -28.14 -1.63 -13.31
CA ARG A 60 -28.68 -2.08 -12.00
C ARG A 60 -27.83 -3.16 -11.33
N ASP A 61 -27.10 -3.94 -12.11
CA ASP A 61 -26.26 -5.06 -11.73
C ASP A 61 -24.80 -4.70 -11.43
N ASN A 62 -24.32 -3.50 -11.75
CA ASN A 62 -22.92 -3.13 -11.49
C ASN A 62 -22.61 -3.09 -9.98
N TRP A 63 -23.54 -2.59 -9.16
CA TRP A 63 -23.37 -2.54 -7.72
C TRP A 63 -23.42 -3.92 -7.06
N SER A 64 -24.25 -4.83 -7.56
CA SER A 64 -24.26 -6.21 -7.08
C SER A 64 -22.99 -6.94 -7.52
N ARG A 65 -22.51 -6.73 -8.75
CA ARG A 65 -21.23 -7.29 -9.22
C ARG A 65 -20.04 -6.80 -8.40
N VAL A 66 -20.02 -5.52 -8.01
CA VAL A 66 -18.98 -4.96 -7.13
C VAL A 66 -19.08 -5.58 -5.74
N ARG A 67 -20.28 -5.66 -5.16
CA ARG A 67 -20.47 -6.33 -3.86
C ARG A 67 -20.05 -7.79 -3.87
N VAL A 68 -20.48 -8.54 -4.88
CA VAL A 68 -20.08 -9.94 -5.08
C VAL A 68 -18.57 -10.05 -5.22
N ARG A 69 -17.90 -9.12 -5.90
CA ARG A 69 -16.43 -9.09 -6.01
C ARG A 69 -15.77 -8.82 -4.66
N ILE A 70 -16.18 -7.79 -3.94
CA ILE A 70 -15.65 -7.44 -2.61
C ILE A 70 -15.88 -8.58 -1.62
N GLU A 71 -17.06 -9.19 -1.63
CA GLU A 71 -17.39 -10.34 -0.80
C GLU A 71 -16.59 -11.58 -1.21
N ALA A 72 -16.41 -11.83 -2.50
CA ALA A 72 -15.57 -12.93 -2.99
C ALA A 72 -14.11 -12.73 -2.58
N ASP A 73 -13.58 -11.52 -2.65
CA ASP A 73 -12.21 -11.20 -2.24
C ASP A 73 -12.04 -11.35 -0.73
N ARG A 74 -13.01 -10.87 0.08
CA ARG A 74 -13.04 -11.12 1.53
C ARG A 74 -13.14 -12.60 1.87
N ARG A 75 -14.01 -13.35 1.19
CA ARG A 75 -14.16 -14.81 1.38
C ARG A 75 -12.91 -15.56 0.96
N ARG A 76 -12.24 -15.16 -0.13
CA ARG A 76 -10.96 -15.72 -0.58
C ARG A 76 -9.86 -15.41 0.42
N ALA A 77 -9.81 -14.21 1.01
CA ALA A 77 -8.84 -13.89 2.06
C ALA A 77 -9.07 -14.76 3.30
N VAL A 78 -10.32 -14.90 3.77
CA VAL A 78 -10.65 -15.75 4.93
C VAL A 78 -10.43 -17.23 4.63
N SER A 79 -10.79 -17.70 3.44
CA SER A 79 -10.59 -19.08 3.01
C SER A 79 -9.11 -19.41 2.79
N ARG A 80 -8.31 -18.49 2.22
CA ARG A 80 -6.85 -18.63 2.12
C ARG A 80 -6.21 -18.68 3.50
N ARG A 81 -6.64 -17.85 4.45
CA ARG A 81 -6.20 -17.94 5.85
C ARG A 81 -6.55 -19.30 6.47
N GLY A 82 -7.78 -19.79 6.27
CA GLY A 82 -8.20 -21.12 6.75
C GLY A 82 -7.45 -22.28 6.07
N LEU A 83 -7.18 -22.19 4.77
CA LEU A 83 -6.42 -23.20 4.02
C LEU A 83 -4.93 -23.19 4.40
N LEU A 84 -4.36 -22.01 4.67
CA LEU A 84 -2.98 -21.85 5.15
C LEU A 84 -2.81 -22.39 6.57
N VAL A 85 -3.78 -22.20 7.46
CA VAL A 85 -3.77 -22.82 8.81
C VAL A 85 -3.88 -24.34 8.71
N GLY A 86 -4.73 -24.87 7.82
CA GLY A 86 -4.86 -26.32 7.60
C GLY A 86 -3.65 -26.96 6.91
N LEU A 87 -3.03 -26.28 5.94
CA LEU A 87 -1.83 -26.76 5.24
C LEU A 87 -0.55 -26.60 6.09
N ALA A 88 -0.46 -25.59 6.95
CA ALA A 88 0.65 -25.47 7.91
C ALA A 88 0.72 -26.71 8.82
N ALA A 89 -0.41 -27.18 9.34
CA ALA A 89 -0.43 -28.37 10.19
C ALA A 89 0.03 -29.65 9.46
N ALA A 90 -0.31 -29.81 8.18
CA ALA A 90 0.08 -30.99 7.39
C ALA A 90 1.52 -30.90 6.81
N ALA A 91 1.95 -29.71 6.40
CA ALA A 91 3.29 -29.47 5.86
C ALA A 91 4.38 -29.54 6.95
N ILE A 92 4.08 -29.13 8.19
CA ILE A 92 5.01 -29.28 9.33
C ILE A 92 5.33 -30.76 9.58
N LEU A 93 4.35 -31.65 9.49
CA LEU A 93 4.55 -33.08 9.74
C LEU A 93 5.32 -33.80 8.61
N ILE A 94 5.14 -33.37 7.35
CA ILE A 94 5.81 -34.00 6.20
C ILE A 94 7.23 -33.42 6.00
N LEU A 95 7.44 -32.12 6.27
CA LEU A 95 8.73 -31.44 6.09
C LEU A 95 9.73 -31.74 7.22
N ALA A 96 9.26 -31.92 8.46
CA ALA A 96 10.09 -32.30 9.61
C ALA A 96 10.76 -33.68 9.44
N VAL A 97 10.20 -34.54 8.58
CA VAL A 97 10.73 -35.87 8.28
C VAL A 97 11.71 -35.86 7.09
N TRP A 98 11.59 -34.90 6.16
CA TRP A 98 12.36 -34.90 4.90
C TRP A 98 13.65 -34.05 4.90
N LEU A 99 13.77 -33.02 5.74
CA LEU A 99 14.97 -32.16 5.78
C LEU A 99 15.78 -32.34 7.08
N ARG A 100 16.60 -33.39 7.12
CA ARG A 100 17.86 -33.39 7.90
C ARG A 100 19.01 -33.53 6.90
N PRO A 101 19.93 -32.54 6.86
CA PRO A 101 20.96 -32.45 7.89
C PRO A 101 21.05 -31.07 8.55
N GLY A 102 21.58 -31.06 9.78
CA GLY A 102 21.66 -29.86 10.61
C GLY A 102 22.67 -28.85 10.09
N THR A 103 22.19 -27.70 9.61
CA THR A 103 22.99 -26.48 9.59
C THR A 103 23.26 -26.04 11.02
N PRO A 104 24.50 -25.67 11.38
CA PRO A 104 24.78 -25.13 12.71
C PRO A 104 23.92 -23.89 12.95
N LEU A 105 23.32 -23.75 14.13
CA LEU A 105 22.44 -22.60 14.47
C LEU A 105 23.15 -21.24 14.24
N ALA A 106 24.46 -21.19 14.47
CA ALA A 106 25.27 -19.99 14.22
C ALA A 106 25.32 -19.56 12.74
N THR A 107 25.25 -20.51 11.80
CA THR A 107 25.22 -20.20 10.36
C THR A 107 23.83 -19.78 9.92
N ALA A 108 22.78 -20.34 10.52
CA ALA A 108 21.39 -19.95 10.25
C ALA A 108 21.09 -18.53 10.76
N SER A 109 21.52 -18.19 11.98
CA SER A 109 21.29 -16.86 12.57
C SER A 109 22.00 -15.74 11.80
N THR A 110 23.23 -15.98 11.36
CA THR A 110 23.97 -15.02 10.51
C THR A 110 23.34 -14.84 9.14
N GLU A 111 22.75 -15.91 8.58
CA GLU A 111 22.03 -15.81 7.32
C GLU A 111 20.70 -15.05 7.46
N VAL A 112 19.95 -15.28 8.54
CA VAL A 112 18.73 -14.51 8.85
C VAL A 112 19.05 -13.02 8.95
N ALA A 113 20.10 -12.65 9.69
CA ALA A 113 20.53 -11.25 9.82
C ALA A 113 20.84 -10.61 8.45
N ARG A 114 21.55 -11.33 7.57
CA ARG A 114 21.86 -10.84 6.22
C ARG A 114 20.60 -10.57 5.39
N VAL A 115 19.61 -11.45 5.47
CA VAL A 115 18.36 -11.29 4.71
C VAL A 115 17.50 -10.17 5.29
N MET A 116 17.47 -10.00 6.61
CA MET A 116 16.86 -8.84 7.28
C MET A 116 17.48 -7.52 6.81
N ASP A 117 18.81 -7.42 6.82
CA ASP A 117 19.53 -6.23 6.35
C ASP A 117 19.18 -5.90 4.90
N ARG A 118 19.14 -6.91 4.02
CA ARG A 118 18.73 -6.72 2.63
C ARG A 118 17.30 -6.23 2.52
N SER A 119 16.39 -6.76 3.34
CA SER A 119 15.00 -6.34 3.38
C SER A 119 14.86 -4.86 3.77
N HIS A 120 15.58 -4.43 4.80
CA HIS A 120 15.57 -3.02 5.23
C HIS A 120 16.15 -2.07 4.18
N GLN A 121 17.20 -2.48 3.47
CA GLN A 121 17.74 -1.69 2.36
C GLN A 121 16.71 -1.48 1.23
N LEU A 122 15.92 -2.51 0.90
CA LEU A 122 14.87 -2.40 -0.11
C LEU A 122 13.73 -1.49 0.34
N GLU A 123 13.32 -1.56 1.61
CA GLU A 123 12.32 -0.65 2.17
C GLU A 123 12.79 0.79 2.15
N GLN A 124 14.04 1.04 2.55
CA GLN A 124 14.63 2.38 2.51
C GLN A 124 14.67 2.91 1.07
N PHE A 125 14.99 2.06 0.09
CA PHE A 125 14.94 2.42 -1.32
C PHE A 125 13.52 2.81 -1.75
N LEU A 126 12.52 2.00 -1.42
CA LEU A 126 11.11 2.28 -1.74
C LEU A 126 10.60 3.57 -1.06
N GLN A 127 10.98 3.81 0.20
CA GLN A 127 10.63 5.02 0.93
C GLN A 127 11.27 6.27 0.31
N ALA A 128 12.53 6.17 -0.13
CA ALA A 128 13.26 7.27 -0.75
C ALA A 128 12.79 7.57 -2.18
N TYR A 129 12.17 6.61 -2.87
CA TYR A 129 11.74 6.73 -4.26
C TYR A 129 10.47 7.59 -4.46
N ASP A 130 9.87 8.05 -3.36
CA ASP A 130 8.74 8.99 -3.27
C ASP A 130 7.40 8.52 -3.89
N ALA A 131 6.37 8.58 -3.04
CA ALA A 131 5.00 8.10 -3.29
C ALA A 131 4.16 9.04 -4.19
N ASP A 132 4.74 10.17 -4.61
CA ASP A 132 4.10 11.19 -5.45
C ASP A 132 4.34 10.96 -6.96
N SER A 133 4.90 9.81 -7.35
CA SER A 133 4.90 9.38 -8.75
C SER A 133 3.45 9.10 -9.18
N ARG A 134 2.81 10.15 -9.69
CA ARG A 134 1.40 10.17 -10.11
C ARG A 134 1.08 8.89 -10.87
N VAL A 135 0.17 8.10 -10.31
CA VAL A 135 -0.33 6.86 -10.92
C VAL A 135 -0.90 7.17 -12.30
N THR A 136 -0.12 6.89 -13.34
CA THR A 136 -0.51 7.10 -14.75
C THR A 136 -1.25 5.89 -15.32
N ASP A 137 -1.08 4.70 -14.72
CA ASP A 137 -1.72 3.46 -15.13
C ASP A 137 -2.34 2.67 -13.96
N GLY A 138 -3.64 2.42 -14.06
CA GLY A 138 -4.40 1.67 -13.06
C GLY A 138 -4.13 0.16 -13.07
N GLN A 139 -3.53 -0.40 -14.12
CA GLN A 139 -3.14 -1.82 -14.12
C GLN A 139 -1.89 -2.04 -13.28
N THR A 140 -0.84 -1.23 -13.47
CA THR A 140 0.39 -1.24 -12.68
C THR A 140 0.10 -1.00 -11.19
N ALA A 141 -0.77 -0.05 -10.87
CA ALA A 141 -1.19 0.21 -9.49
C ALA A 141 -1.82 -1.01 -8.79
N ARG A 142 -2.58 -1.84 -9.51
CA ARG A 142 -3.13 -3.08 -8.92
C ARG A 142 -2.06 -4.11 -8.62
N VAL A 143 -1.02 -4.19 -9.44
CA VAL A 143 0.09 -5.12 -9.21
C VAL A 143 0.87 -4.70 -7.97
N ALA A 144 1.15 -3.39 -7.81
CA ALA A 144 1.79 -2.86 -6.61
C ALA A 144 0.98 -3.16 -5.34
N VAL A 145 -0.33 -2.88 -5.34
CA VAL A 145 -1.21 -3.19 -4.19
C VAL A 145 -1.25 -4.68 -3.87
N ASP A 146 -1.32 -5.57 -4.87
CA ASP A 146 -1.29 -7.03 -4.61
C ASP A 146 0.06 -7.50 -4.03
N LEU A 147 1.18 -6.85 -4.39
CA LEU A 147 2.49 -7.12 -3.79
C LEU A 147 2.55 -6.62 -2.34
N GLU A 148 2.07 -5.42 -2.05
CA GLU A 148 1.99 -4.85 -0.70
C GLU A 148 1.13 -5.72 0.23
N ASP A 149 -0.03 -6.17 -0.24
CA ASP A 149 -0.91 -7.09 0.51
C ASP A 149 -0.21 -8.41 0.84
N ARG A 150 0.61 -8.94 -0.08
CA ARG A 150 1.39 -10.16 0.14
C ARG A 150 2.55 -9.92 1.13
N ILE A 151 3.19 -8.76 1.08
CA ILE A 151 4.24 -8.37 2.05
C ILE A 151 3.61 -8.30 3.45
N ALA A 152 2.47 -7.62 3.60
CA ALA A 152 1.75 -7.54 4.86
C ALA A 152 1.35 -8.92 5.42
N ALA A 153 0.99 -9.87 4.54
CA ALA A 153 0.70 -11.24 4.94
C ALA A 153 1.95 -12.00 5.44
N VAL A 154 3.12 -11.77 4.83
CA VAL A 154 4.41 -12.33 5.28
C VAL A 154 4.82 -11.70 6.61
N ASP A 155 4.61 -10.40 6.79
CA ASP A 155 4.93 -9.69 8.04
C ASP A 155 4.12 -10.26 9.22
N GLN A 156 2.83 -10.55 9.02
CA GLN A 156 2.01 -11.26 10.00
C GLN A 156 2.54 -12.68 10.31
N GLN A 157 3.06 -13.39 9.30
CA GLN A 157 3.65 -14.71 9.51
C GLN A 157 4.99 -14.63 10.26
N LEU A 158 5.78 -13.58 10.01
CA LEU A 158 7.02 -13.31 10.74
C LEU A 158 6.73 -13.04 12.22
N GLU A 159 5.70 -12.26 12.53
CA GLU A 159 5.23 -12.06 13.92
C GLU A 159 4.80 -13.38 14.57
N ALA A 160 3.99 -14.18 13.88
CA ALA A 160 3.53 -15.48 14.38
C ALA A 160 4.69 -16.47 14.59
N ALA A 161 5.70 -16.46 13.72
CA ALA A 161 6.87 -17.35 13.81
C ALA A 161 7.71 -17.11 15.07
N GLN A 162 7.65 -15.92 15.68
CA GLN A 162 8.34 -15.63 16.94
C GLN A 162 7.80 -16.45 18.13
N LEU A 163 6.59 -17.02 18.02
CA LEU A 163 6.00 -17.86 19.06
C LEU A 163 6.42 -19.33 18.96
N LEU A 164 7.14 -19.72 17.90
CA LEU A 164 7.59 -21.09 17.68
C LEU A 164 8.78 -21.46 18.57
N GLU A 165 9.00 -22.76 18.75
CA GLU A 165 10.20 -23.30 19.39
C GLU A 165 11.48 -22.87 18.65
N GLU A 166 12.60 -22.69 19.37
CA GLU A 166 13.85 -22.09 18.87
C GLU A 166 14.31 -22.62 17.50
N ARG A 167 14.37 -23.96 17.35
CA ARG A 167 14.80 -24.58 16.08
C ARG A 167 13.82 -24.36 14.93
N GLN A 168 12.52 -24.36 15.23
CA GLN A 168 11.47 -24.17 14.22
C GLN A 168 11.38 -22.69 13.82
N ARG A 169 11.57 -21.80 14.79
CA ARG A 169 11.64 -20.34 14.62
C ARG A 169 12.74 -19.94 13.65
N GLU A 170 13.99 -20.38 13.87
CA GLU A 170 15.11 -20.00 12.99
C GLU A 170 14.88 -20.42 11.53
N ALA A 171 14.43 -21.66 11.31
CA ALA A 171 14.13 -22.16 9.97
C ALA A 171 12.96 -21.40 9.31
N ALA A 172 11.88 -21.16 10.05
CA ALA A 172 10.73 -20.41 9.57
C ALA A 172 11.08 -18.95 9.27
N MET A 173 11.84 -18.29 10.15
CA MET A 173 12.29 -16.91 9.98
C MET A 173 13.12 -16.76 8.71
N LEU A 174 14.12 -17.64 8.49
CA LEU A 174 14.96 -17.55 7.30
C LEU A 174 14.14 -17.65 6.00
N GLN A 175 13.18 -18.58 5.96
CA GLN A 175 12.32 -18.74 4.79
C GLN A 175 11.43 -17.51 4.56
N LEU A 176 10.76 -17.01 5.61
CA LEU A 176 9.85 -15.88 5.52
C LEU A 176 10.57 -14.58 5.15
N TRP A 177 11.76 -14.34 5.70
CA TRP A 177 12.58 -13.18 5.32
C TRP A 177 13.03 -13.24 3.86
N ARG A 178 13.40 -14.43 3.34
CA ARG A 178 13.73 -14.58 1.91
C ARG A 178 12.53 -14.30 1.02
N GLN A 179 11.34 -14.77 1.43
CA GLN A 179 10.09 -14.48 0.72
C GLN A 179 9.78 -12.98 0.71
N ARG A 180 9.95 -12.31 1.85
CA ARG A 180 9.78 -10.86 1.98
C ARG A 180 10.69 -10.09 1.04
N VAL A 181 11.99 -10.42 1.01
CA VAL A 181 12.96 -9.82 0.10
C VAL A 181 12.54 -10.00 -1.36
N GLY A 182 12.12 -11.21 -1.75
CA GLY A 182 11.66 -11.46 -3.12
C GLY A 182 10.42 -10.64 -3.51
N LEU A 183 9.48 -10.40 -2.58
CA LEU A 183 8.33 -9.53 -2.81
C LEU A 183 8.72 -8.06 -2.89
N LEU A 184 9.64 -7.60 -2.05
CA LEU A 184 10.16 -6.23 -2.08
C LEU A 184 10.95 -5.96 -3.36
N ASP A 185 11.80 -6.89 -3.81
CA ASP A 185 12.51 -6.78 -5.10
C ASP A 185 11.52 -6.68 -6.27
N ALA A 186 10.43 -7.46 -6.25
CA ALA A 186 9.37 -7.37 -7.26
C ALA A 186 8.64 -6.02 -7.22
N LEU A 187 8.37 -5.48 -6.03
CA LEU A 187 7.74 -4.17 -5.88
C LEU A 187 8.67 -3.05 -6.40
N VAL A 188 9.97 -3.13 -6.12
CA VAL A 188 10.98 -2.23 -6.68
C VAL A 188 10.99 -2.28 -8.21
N ASP A 189 10.94 -3.48 -8.81
CA ASP A 189 10.91 -3.62 -10.28
C ASP A 189 9.68 -2.96 -10.91
N VAL A 190 8.50 -3.08 -10.27
CA VAL A 190 7.28 -2.37 -10.70
C VAL A 190 7.49 -0.85 -10.70
N HIS A 191 8.13 -0.30 -9.68
CA HIS A 191 8.41 1.14 -9.60
C HIS A 191 9.46 1.62 -10.63
N LEU A 192 10.49 0.81 -10.90
CA LEU A 192 11.53 1.14 -11.88
C LEU A 192 11.02 1.06 -13.33
N THR A 193 10.24 0.03 -13.65
CA THR A 193 9.62 -0.13 -14.97
C THR A 193 8.65 1.02 -15.28
N GLN A 194 7.92 1.51 -14.27
CA GLN A 194 7.08 2.70 -14.39
C GLN A 194 7.88 3.98 -14.70
N ALA A 195 8.97 4.26 -13.98
CA ALA A 195 9.81 5.44 -14.25
C ALA A 195 10.31 5.48 -15.70
N SER A 196 10.68 4.31 -16.21
CA SER A 196 11.17 4.14 -17.58
C SER A 196 10.09 4.48 -18.63
N ALA A 197 8.82 4.21 -18.32
CA ALA A 197 7.70 4.43 -19.23
C ALA A 197 7.17 5.88 -19.25
N VAL A 198 7.39 6.66 -18.17
CA VAL A 198 6.90 8.04 -18.04
C VAL A 198 7.90 9.09 -18.57
N GLY A 199 9.15 8.68 -18.89
CA GLY A 199 10.23 9.55 -19.35
C GLY A 199 10.26 9.92 -20.85
N PHE A 200 9.14 9.81 -21.59
CA PHE A 200 9.05 10.14 -23.02
C PHE A 200 8.00 11.23 -23.32
#